data_AF-A0A918X9G5-F1
#
_entry.id   AF-A0A918X9G5-F1
#
_cell.length_a   1.000
_cell.length_b   1.000
_cell.length_c   1.000
_cell.angle_alpha   90.00
_cell.angle_beta   90.00
_cell.angle_gamma   90.00
#
_symmetry.space_group_name_H-M   'P 1'
#
loop_
_entity.id
_entity.type
_entity.pdbx_description
1 polymer ?
#
loop_
_entity_poly.entity_id
_entity_poly.type
_entity_poly.pdbx_seq_one_letter_code
_entity_poly.pdbx_strand_id
1 'polypeptide(L)'
;MSDRPSTTGGGHNTRHPTGIRIVLTILAALALTLGPAGYLRGLQATAHAGSAAEWFTIAFGAAVGLPFLGAAVATVADDRRAALWCLTLLAWPLVFVSAIHLFSLGG
;
A
#
# COMPACT_ATOMS: atom_id res chain seq x y z
N MET A 1 36.10 -4.26 38.89
CA MET A 1 36.02 -3.65 37.55
C MET A 1 36.03 -4.77 36.53
N SER A 2 34.91 -5.03 35.87
CA SER A 2 34.79 -6.05 34.81
C SER A 2 34.76 -5.31 33.48
N ASP A 3 35.88 -5.33 32.76
CA ASP A 3 36.00 -4.79 31.40
C ASP A 3 35.27 -5.74 30.44
N ARG A 4 33.95 -5.56 30.32
CA ARG A 4 33.22 -6.11 29.17
C ARG A 4 33.47 -5.18 27.97
N PRO A 5 33.96 -5.70 26.84
CA PRO A 5 34.03 -4.92 25.62
C PRO A 5 32.62 -4.47 25.24
N SER A 6 32.41 -3.16 25.14
CA SER A 6 31.21 -2.60 24.51
C SER A 6 31.26 -3.03 23.05
N THR A 7 30.46 -4.03 22.67
CA THR A 7 30.26 -4.37 21.27
C THR A 7 29.55 -3.19 20.61
N THR A 8 30.31 -2.30 19.98
CA THR A 8 29.82 -1.24 19.09
C THR A 8 29.26 -1.80 17.77
N GLY A 9 29.22 -3.13 17.63
CA GLY A 9 28.52 -3.84 16.57
C GLY A 9 27.02 -3.83 16.79
N GLY A 10 26.40 -2.65 16.75
CA GLY A 10 25.00 -2.54 16.36
C GLY A 10 24.90 -3.19 14.99
N GLY A 11 24.29 -4.38 14.93
CA GLY A 11 24.25 -5.22 13.73
C GLY A 11 23.95 -4.37 12.52
N HIS A 12 24.96 -4.19 11.67
CA HIS A 12 24.81 -3.51 10.39
C HIS A 12 23.84 -4.37 9.61
N ASN A 13 22.58 -3.96 9.68
CA ASN A 13 21.49 -4.70 9.10
C ASN A 13 21.82 -4.84 7.62
N THR A 14 21.79 -6.06 7.11
CA THR A 14 21.81 -6.36 5.67
C THR A 14 20.56 -5.82 4.95
N ARG A 15 19.88 -4.82 5.53
CA ARG A 15 18.85 -3.96 4.93
C ARG A 15 19.50 -3.18 3.81
N HIS A 16 19.50 -3.77 2.63
CA HIS A 16 19.82 -3.05 1.42
C HIS A 16 18.73 -1.97 1.23
N PRO A 17 19.03 -0.66 1.44
CA PRO A 17 18.01 0.39 1.43
C PRO A 17 17.26 0.45 0.10
N THR A 18 17.90 0.02 -0.99
CA THR A 18 17.28 -0.09 -2.31
C THR A 18 16.21 -1.20 -2.35
N GLY A 19 16.41 -2.32 -1.66
CA GLY A 19 15.45 -3.43 -1.65
C GLY A 19 14.12 -3.01 -1.02
N ILE A 20 14.20 -2.30 0.12
CA ILE A 20 13.02 -1.72 0.79
C ILE A 20 12.32 -0.73 -0.15
N ARG A 21 13.06 0.22 -0.76
CA ARG A 21 12.48 1.19 -1.68
C ARG A 21 11.78 0.54 -2.87
N ILE A 22 12.37 -0.52 -3.45
CA ILE A 22 11.77 -1.29 -4.54
C ILE A 22 10.46 -1.92 -4.06
N VAL A 23 10.46 -2.60 -2.91
CA VAL A 23 9.25 -3.21 -2.34
C VAL A 23 8.16 -2.17 -2.11
N LEU A 24 8.47 -1.05 -1.47
CA LEU A 24 7.51 0.02 -1.22
C LEU A 24 6.95 0.60 -2.53
N THR A 25 7.79 0.74 -3.56
CA THR A 25 7.36 1.21 -4.88
C THR A 25 6.41 0.22 -5.56
N ILE A 26 6.71 -1.08 -5.48
CA ILE A 26 5.84 -2.13 -6.02
C ILE A 26 4.49 -2.14 -5.28
N LEU A 27 4.51 -2.08 -3.95
CA LEU A 27 3.29 -2.04 -3.14
C LEU A 27 2.43 -0.81 -3.47
N ALA A 28 3.05 0.37 -3.62
CA ALA A 28 2.36 1.58 -4.03
C ALA A 28 1.76 1.45 -5.44
N ALA A 29 2.52 0.92 -6.40
CA ALA A 29 2.05 0.70 -7.76
C ALA A 29 0.87 -0.27 -7.80
N LEU A 30 0.94 -1.39 -7.06
CA LEU A 30 -0.15 -2.34 -6.95
C LEU A 30 -1.39 -1.72 -6.29
N ALA A 31 -1.23 -0.91 -5.23
CA ALA A 31 -2.33 -0.20 -4.58
C ALA A 31 -3.08 0.72 -5.57
N LEU A 32 -2.32 1.48 -6.36
CA LEU A 32 -2.85 2.44 -7.34
C LEU A 32 -3.40 1.79 -8.62
N THR A 33 -3.11 0.52 -8.88
CA THR A 33 -3.57 -0.16 -10.12
C THR A 33 -4.66 -1.19 -9.84
N LEU A 34 -4.45 -2.08 -8.87
CA LEU A 34 -5.41 -3.12 -8.51
C LEU A 34 -6.64 -2.54 -7.80
N GLY A 35 -6.47 -1.44 -7.05
CA GLY A 35 -7.58 -0.74 -6.42
C GLY A 35 -8.62 -0.24 -7.43
N PRO A 36 -8.24 0.64 -8.38
CA PRO A 36 -9.15 1.11 -9.44
C PRO A 36 -9.70 -0.02 -10.29
N ALA A 37 -8.84 -0.97 -10.69
CA ALA A 37 -9.25 -2.09 -11.53
C ALA A 37 -10.28 -2.97 -10.82
N GLY A 38 -10.06 -3.32 -9.55
CA GLY A 38 -11.01 -4.08 -8.74
C GLY A 38 -12.33 -3.33 -8.56
N TYR A 39 -12.30 -2.02 -8.30
CA TYR A 39 -13.52 -1.22 -8.15
C TYR A 39 -14.34 -1.18 -9.45
N LEU A 40 -13.71 -0.87 -10.58
CA LEU A 40 -14.38 -0.81 -11.88
C LEU A 40 -14.92 -2.17 -12.32
N ARG A 41 -14.16 -3.25 -12.11
CA ARG A 41 -14.63 -4.62 -12.39
C ARG A 41 -15.78 -5.02 -11.46
N GLY A 42 -15.74 -4.61 -10.20
CA GLY A 42 -16.82 -4.82 -9.24
C GLY A 42 -18.11 -4.11 -9.67
N LEU A 43 -18.02 -2.89 -10.19
CA LEU A 43 -19.17 -2.17 -10.76
C LEU A 43 -19.74 -2.83 -12.03
N GLN A 44 -18.87 -3.42 -12.87
CA GLN A 44 -19.27 -4.08 -14.11
C GLN A 44 -19.72 -5.53 -13.92
N ALA A 45 -19.45 -6.12 -12.76
CA ALA A 45 -19.80 -7.51 -12.49
C ALA A 45 -21.33 -7.67 -12.49
N THR A 46 -21.84 -8.47 -13.42
CA THR A 46 -23.25 -8.83 -13.49
C THR A 46 -23.67 -9.54 -12.20
N ALA A 47 -24.83 -9.17 -11.66
CA ALA A 47 -25.33 -9.55 -10.32
C ALA A 47 -25.46 -11.06 -10.01
N HIS A 48 -25.13 -11.95 -10.94
CA HIS A 48 -25.25 -13.39 -10.78
C HIS A 48 -23.89 -14.00 -10.46
N ALA A 49 -23.78 -14.52 -9.22
CA ALA A 49 -22.71 -15.36 -8.67
C ALA A 49 -21.39 -14.67 -8.29
N GLY A 50 -21.31 -14.11 -7.06
CA GLY A 50 -20.08 -13.95 -6.26
C GLY A 50 -18.98 -13.01 -6.77
N SER A 51 -18.92 -12.75 -8.08
CA SER A 51 -17.80 -12.11 -8.76
C SER A 51 -17.62 -10.65 -8.33
N ALA A 52 -18.72 -9.92 -8.08
CA ALA A 52 -18.64 -8.54 -7.60
C ALA A 52 -17.94 -8.44 -6.24
N ALA A 53 -18.24 -9.35 -5.31
CA ALA A 53 -17.66 -9.35 -3.97
C ALA A 53 -16.15 -9.65 -4.01
N GLU A 54 -15.72 -10.57 -4.89
CA GLU A 54 -14.31 -10.86 -5.12
C GLU A 54 -13.56 -9.62 -5.63
N TRP A 55 -14.11 -8.93 -6.63
CA TRP A 55 -13.51 -7.72 -7.18
C TRP A 55 -13.45 -6.57 -6.17
N PHE A 56 -14.49 -6.37 -5.36
CA PHE A 56 -14.45 -5.38 -4.27
C PHE A 56 -13.46 -5.77 -3.17
N THR A 57 -13.29 -7.06 -2.89
CA THR A 57 -12.28 -7.54 -1.94
C THR A 57 -10.87 -7.27 -2.44
N ILE A 58 -10.60 -7.52 -3.73
CA ILE A 58 -9.32 -7.15 -4.37
C ILE A 58 -9.12 -5.63 -4.28
N ALA A 59 -10.15 -4.84 -4.60
CA ALA A 59 -10.08 -3.39 -4.53
C ALA A 59 -9.74 -2.89 -3.12
N PHE A 60 -10.42 -3.41 -2.10
CA PHE A 60 -10.18 -3.07 -0.70
C PHE A 60 -8.79 -3.50 -0.23
N GLY A 61 -8.39 -4.75 -0.51
CA GLY A 61 -7.08 -5.27 -0.15
C GLY A 61 -5.94 -4.45 -0.77
N ALA A 62 -6.09 -4.05 -2.03
CA ALA A 62 -5.14 -3.18 -2.70
C ALA A 62 -5.14 -1.75 -2.14
N ALA A 63 -6.32 -1.17 -1.92
CA ALA A 63 -6.50 0.21 -1.47
C ALA A 63 -6.05 0.45 -0.02
N VAL A 64 -6.23 -0.54 0.85
CA VAL A 64 -6.03 -0.40 2.30
C VAL A 64 -4.91 -1.30 2.80
N GLY A 65 -4.96 -2.59 2.42
CA GLY A 65 -3.99 -3.58 2.87
C GLY A 65 -2.57 -3.29 2.41
N LEU A 66 -2.36 -2.96 1.12
CA LEU A 66 -1.03 -2.69 0.59
C LEU A 66 -0.37 -1.42 1.18
N PRO A 67 -1.08 -0.28 1.35
CA PRO A 67 -0.55 0.86 2.09
C PRO A 67 -0.14 0.53 3.53
N PHE A 68 -0.96 -0.23 4.27
CA PHE A 68 -0.61 -0.64 5.63
C PHE A 68 0.58 -1.59 5.66
N LEU A 69 0.66 -2.55 4.73
CA LEU A 69 1.82 -3.43 4.59
C LEU A 69 3.09 -2.64 4.27
N GLY A 70 3.01 -1.66 3.36
CA GLY A 70 4.13 -0.77 3.04
C GLY A 70 4.57 0.05 4.25
N ALA A 71 3.61 0.62 4.99
CA ALA A 71 3.92 1.33 6.23
C ALA A 71 4.60 0.43 7.26
N ALA A 72 4.10 -0.81 7.44
CA ALA A 72 4.70 -1.78 8.34
C ALA A 72 6.14 -2.12 7.93
N VAL A 73 6.39 -2.42 6.66
CA VAL A 73 7.74 -2.69 6.12
C VAL A 73 8.67 -1.50 6.33
N ALA A 74 8.19 -0.27 6.08
CA ALA A 74 8.96 0.95 6.28
C ALA A 74 9.29 1.20 7.76
N THR A 75 8.35 0.94 8.68
CA THR A 75 8.61 1.05 10.13
C THR A 75 9.61 0.01 10.61
N VAL A 76 9.52 -1.24 10.14
CA VAL A 76 10.53 -2.27 10.43
C VAL A 76 11.89 -1.79 9.91
N ALA A 77 11.94 -1.15 8.74
CA ALA A 77 13.14 -0.59 8.13
C ALA A 77 13.71 0.67 8.83
N ASP A 78 13.02 1.24 9.83
CA ASP A 78 13.33 2.52 10.46
C ASP A 78 13.25 3.74 9.50
N ASP A 79 12.45 3.65 8.43
CA ASP A 79 12.20 4.75 7.50
C ASP A 79 10.82 5.38 7.78
N ARG A 80 10.82 6.32 8.74
CA ARG A 80 9.59 7.03 9.15
C ARG A 80 8.96 7.82 8.01
N ARG A 81 9.77 8.38 7.11
CA ARG A 81 9.26 9.19 5.99
C ARG A 81 8.54 8.30 4.98
N ALA A 82 9.13 7.16 4.63
CA ALA A 82 8.49 6.20 3.73
C ALA A 82 7.21 5.60 4.35
N ALA A 83 7.18 5.37 5.66
CA ALA A 83 5.97 4.93 6.35
C ALA A 83 4.83 5.95 6.23
N LEU A 84 5.12 7.24 6.44
CA LEU A 84 4.15 8.31 6.25
C LEU A 84 3.67 8.39 4.80
N TRP A 85 4.56 8.28 3.81
CA TRP A 85 4.17 8.21 2.40
C TRP A 85 3.23 7.04 2.11
N CYS A 86 3.50 5.86 2.66
CA CYS A 86 2.58 4.73 2.53
C CYS A 86 1.21 5.05 3.13
N LEU A 87 1.15 5.68 4.32
CA LEU A 87 -0.12 6.09 4.92
C LEU A 87 -0.86 7.15 4.10
N THR A 88 -0.16 8.08 3.44
CA THR A 88 -0.81 9.04 2.54
C THR A 88 -1.54 8.38 1.37
N LEU A 89 -1.10 7.18 0.95
CA LEU A 89 -1.81 6.43 -0.08
C LEU A 89 -3.22 6.06 0.36
N LEU A 90 -3.54 5.95 1.66
CA LEU A 90 -4.92 5.68 2.11
C LEU A 90 -5.93 6.76 1.66
N ALA A 91 -5.47 7.94 1.25
CA ALA A 91 -6.33 8.98 0.68
C ALA A 91 -6.70 8.75 -0.79
N TRP A 92 -5.95 7.94 -1.54
CA TRP A 92 -6.16 7.76 -2.99
C TRP A 92 -7.55 7.23 -3.36
N PRO A 93 -8.20 6.31 -2.60
CA PRO A 93 -9.54 5.82 -2.93
C PRO A 93 -10.59 6.93 -2.91
N LEU A 94 -10.47 7.88 -1.97
CA LEU A 94 -11.35 9.04 -1.88
C LEU A 94 -11.19 9.94 -3.12
N VAL A 95 -9.94 10.19 -3.54
CA VAL A 95 -9.64 10.95 -4.76
C VAL A 95 -10.23 10.26 -5.97
N PHE A 96 -10.05 8.95 -6.09
CA PHE A 96 -10.52 8.17 -7.23
C PHE A 96 -12.05 8.14 -7.34
N VAL A 97 -12.75 7.84 -6.25
CA VAL A 97 -14.22 7.81 -6.22
C VAL A 97 -14.80 9.20 -6.48
N SER A 98 -14.23 10.25 -5.87
CA SER A 98 -14.65 11.63 -6.12
C SER A 98 -14.45 12.02 -7.59
N ALA A 99 -13.32 11.66 -8.19
CA ALA A 99 -13.06 11.92 -9.60
C ALA A 99 -14.07 11.22 -10.50
N ILE A 100 -14.37 9.93 -10.28
CA ILE A 100 -15.39 9.20 -11.06
C ILE A 100 -16.74 9.92 -11.00
N HIS A 101 -17.20 10.30 -9.81
CA HIS A 101 -18.49 10.97 -9.67
C HIS A 101 -18.50 12.35 -10.33
N LEU A 102 -17.44 13.14 -10.20
CA LEU A 102 -17.33 14.44 -10.86
C LEU A 102 -17.32 14.32 -12.39
N PHE A 103 -16.60 13.34 -12.94
CA PHE A 103 -16.61 13.08 -14.39
C PHE A 103 -17.96 12.54 -14.89
N SER A 104 -18.68 11.77 -14.06
CA SER A 104 -20.01 11.25 -14.39
C SER A 104 -21.09 12.35 -14.36
N LEU A 105 -20.99 13.32 -13.44
CA LEU A 105 -21.92 14.46 -13.37
C LEU A 105 -21.73 15.50 -14.49
N GLY A 106 -20.54 15.57 -15.09
CA GLY A 106 -20.21 16.53 -16.15
C GLY A 106 -20.43 16.03 -17.57
N GLY A 107 -20.90 14.78 -17.75
CA GLY A 107 -21.09 14.11 -19.04
C GLY A 107 -22.55 13.92 -19.42
#